data_AF-A0A845ZJE2-F1
#
_entry.id   AF-A0A845ZJE2-F1
#
_cell.length_a   1.000
_cell.length_b   1.000
_cell.length_c   1.000
_cell.angle_alpha   90.00
_cell.angle_beta   90.00
_cell.angle_gamma   90.00
#
_symmetry.space_group_name_H-M   'P 1'
#
loop_
_entity.id
_entity.type
_entity.pdbx_description
1 polymer ?
#
loop_
_entity_poly.entity_id
_entity_poly.type
_entity_poly.pdbx_seq_one_letter_code
_entity_poly.pdbx_strand_id
1 'polypeptide(L)' 'MKLVERHIIQKNHRFYDEIDRLCFLSKNLYNYANYLVRQSFIFENNYRHYYDLQKTLSTQSDYQAIPAKVSQQILM' A
#
# COMPACT_ATOMS: atom_id res chain seq x y z
N MET A 1 0.61 2.77 31.91
CA MET A 1 0.01 2.01 30.79
C MET A 1 -1.29 2.71 30.42
N LYS A 2 -1.46 3.21 29.19
CA LYS A 2 -2.73 3.83 28.75
C LYS A 2 -3.66 2.72 28.24
N LEU A 3 -4.89 2.68 28.75
CA LEU A 3 -5.96 1.88 28.15
C LEU A 3 -6.29 2.49 26.79
N VAL A 4 -6.21 1.66 25.74
CA VAL A 4 -6.57 2.04 24.37
C VAL A 4 -7.64 1.07 23.88
N GLU A 5 -8.55 1.59 23.06
CA GLU A 5 -9.57 0.78 22.42
C GLU A 5 -8.94 -0.14 21.37
N ARG A 6 -9.38 -1.41 21.32
CA ARG A 6 -8.91 -2.40 20.35
C ARG A 6 -10.09 -3.04 19.66
N HIS A 7 -10.15 -2.93 18.34
CA HIS A 7 -11.13 -3.62 17.51
C HIS A 7 -10.49 -4.86 16.90
N ILE A 8 -11.09 -6.03 17.13
CA ILE A 8 -10.65 -7.30 16.55
C ILE A 8 -11.73 -7.76 15.56
N ILE A 9 -11.40 -7.80 14.28
CA ILE A 9 -12.30 -8.25 13.21
C ILE A 9 -12.03 -9.74 12.98
N GLN A 10 -12.99 -10.60 13.33
CA GLN A 10 -12.93 -12.04 13.05
C GLN A 10 -13.57 -12.37 11.69
N LYS A 11 -13.37 -13.60 11.19
CA LYS A 11 -13.90 -14.07 9.88
C LYS A 11 -15.42 -13.94 9.72
N ASN A 12 -16.16 -14.03 10.82
CA ASN A 12 -17.62 -13.87 10.84
C ASN A 12 -18.09 -12.42 10.94
N HIS A 13 -17.18 -11.45 11.01
CA HIS A 13 -17.51 -10.03 11.13
C HIS A 13 -17.97 -9.48 9.77
N ARG A 14 -19.01 -8.64 9.76
CA ARG A 14 -19.60 -8.06 8.53
C ARG A 14 -18.64 -7.28 7.62
N PHE A 15 -17.47 -6.87 8.14
CA PHE A 15 -16.44 -6.11 7.41
C PHE A 15 -15.20 -6.94 7.10
N TYR A 16 -15.20 -8.24 7.41
CA TYR A 16 -14.03 -9.08 7.21
C TYR A 16 -13.57 -9.08 5.74
N ASP A 17 -14.49 -9.34 4.82
CA ASP A 17 -14.16 -9.43 3.38
C ASP A 17 -13.67 -8.10 2.80
N GLU A 18 -14.24 -6.98 3.27
CA GLU A 18 -13.80 -5.64 2.86
C GLU A 18 -12.37 -5.36 3.33
N ILE A 19 -12.07 -5.66 4.61
CA ILE A 19 -10.74 -5.45 5.19
C ILE A 19 -9.72 -6.38 4.53
N ASP A 20 -10.07 -7.64 4.30
CA ASP A 20 -9.19 -8.61 3.62
C ASP A 20 -8.82 -8.12 2.22
N ARG A 21 -9.81 -7.66 1.45
CA ARG A 21 -9.60 -7.06 0.12
C ARG A 21 -8.70 -5.82 0.19
N LEU A 22 -8.94 -4.90 1.13
CA LEU A 22 -8.12 -3.70 1.29
C LEU A 22 -6.68 -4.03 1.69
N CYS A 23 -6.48 -5.01 2.57
CA CYS A 23 -5.15 -5.49 2.94
C CYS A 23 -4.42 -6.10 1.74
N PHE A 24 -5.13 -6.88 0.92
CA PHE A 24 -4.56 -7.48 -0.28
C PHE A 24 -4.09 -6.43 -1.30
N LEU A 25 -4.95 -5.46 -1.61
CA LEU A 25 -4.61 -4.34 -2.51
C LEU A 25 -3.43 -3.53 -1.97
N SER A 26 -3.43 -3.23 -0.66
CA SER A 26 -2.36 -2.47 -0.01
C SER A 26 -1.01 -3.21 -0.09
N LYS A 27 -1.01 -4.52 0.17
CA LYS A 27 0.17 -5.37 0.06
C LYS A 27 0.71 -5.39 -1.37
N ASN A 28 -0.16 -5.50 -2.37
CA ASN A 28 0.27 -5.51 -3.77
C ASN A 28 0.93 -4.19 -4.16
N LEU A 29 0.30 -3.06 -3.84
CA LEU A 29 0.85 -1.74 -4.10
C LEU A 29 2.23 -1.55 -3.43
N TYR A 30 2.35 -1.91 -2.16
CA TYR A 30 3.61 -1.82 -1.39
C TYR A 30 4.71 -2.69 -2.00
N ASN A 31 4.40 -3.95 -2.35
CA ASN A 31 5.37 -4.86 -2.93
C ASN A 31 5.83 -4.38 -4.30
N TYR A 32 4.92 -3.86 -5.11
CA TYR A 32 5.25 -3.34 -6.44
C TYR A 32 6.11 -2.07 -6.36
N ALA A 33 5.79 -1.16 -5.45
CA ALA A 33 6.64 0.02 -5.18
C ALA A 33 8.07 -0.39 -4.76
N ASN A 34 8.20 -1.33 -3.82
CA ASN A 34 9.51 -1.85 -3.40
C ASN A 34 10.26 -2.55 -4.53
N TYR A 35 9.56 -3.28 -5.39
CA TYR A 35 10.16 -3.87 -6.58
C TYR A 35 10.77 -2.77 -7.46
N LEU A 36 10.04 -1.69 -7.77
CA LEU A 36 10.55 -0.58 -8.58
C LEU A 36 11.76 0.11 -7.94
N VAL A 37 11.73 0.35 -6.62
CA VAL A 37 12.87 0.91 -5.90
C VAL A 37 14.09 0.01 -6.04
N ARG A 38 13.93 -1.31 -5.86
CA ARG A 38 15.03 -2.28 -5.99
C ARG A 38 15.58 -2.35 -7.41
N GLN A 39 14.71 -2.32 -8.43
CA GLN A 39 15.16 -2.31 -9.83
C GLN A 39 16.00 -1.07 -10.14
N SER A 40 15.48 0.11 -9.77
CA SER A 40 16.20 1.38 -9.91
C SER A 40 17.55 1.37 -9.18
N PHE A 41 17.58 0.83 -7.96
CA PHE A 41 18.81 0.77 -7.18
C PHE A 41 19.87 -0.14 -7.83
N ILE A 42 19.48 -1.33 -8.27
CA ILE A 42 20.41 -2.34 -8.81
C ILE A 42 20.91 -1.97 -10.20
N PHE A 43 20.02 -1.50 -11.08
CA PHE A 43 20.33 -1.35 -12.51
C PHE A 43 20.63 0.09 -12.92
N GLU A 44 20.12 1.07 -12.18
CA GLU A 44 20.28 2.50 -12.49
C GLU A 44 21.17 3.22 -11.47
N ASN A 45 21.60 2.52 -10.40
CA ASN A 45 22.33 3.11 -9.26
C ASN A 45 21.62 4.34 -8.67
N ASN A 46 20.28 4.33 -8.69
CA ASN A 46 19.43 5.43 -8.27
C ASN A 46 18.38 4.95 -7.27
N TYR A 47 18.18 5.70 -6.20
CA TYR A 47 17.08 5.44 -5.28
C TYR A 47 15.84 6.21 -5.71
N ARG A 48 14.83 5.50 -6.20
CA ARG A 48 13.57 6.11 -6.62
C ARG A 48 12.80 6.62 -5.39
N HIS A 49 12.59 7.93 -5.31
CA HIS A 49 11.92 8.55 -4.17
C HIS A 49 10.39 8.51 -4.30
N TYR A 50 9.72 8.83 -3.20
CA TYR A 50 8.25 8.83 -3.09
C TYR A 50 7.54 9.51 -4.27
N TYR A 51 7.95 10.71 -4.66
CA TYR A 51 7.28 11.47 -5.71
C TYR A 51 7.32 10.75 -7.07
N ASP A 52 8.44 10.09 -7.38
CA ASP A 52 8.60 9.31 -8.60
C ASP A 52 7.74 8.04 -8.57
N LEU A 53 7.68 7.36 -7.42
CA LEU A 53 6.81 6.20 -7.22
C LEU A 53 5.34 6.60 -7.34
N GLN A 54 4.90 7.63 -6.62
CA GLN A 54 3.52 8.11 -6.61
C GLN A 54 3.08 8.52 -8.02
N LYS A 55 3.91 9.26 -8.76
CA LYS A 55 3.59 9.66 -10.13
C LYS A 55 3.45 8.43 -11.04
N THR A 56 4.39 7.50 -10.94
CA THR A 56 4.40 6.26 -11.75
C THR A 56 3.23 5.35 -11.43
N LEU A 57 2.86 5.23 -10.15
CA LEU A 57 1.83 4.31 -9.67
C LEU A 57 0.43 4.92 -9.63
N SER A 58 0.27 6.21 -9.85
CA SER A 58 -1.03 6.91 -9.80
C SER A 58 -2.09 6.34 -10.76
N THR A 59 -1.64 5.70 -11.84
CA THR A 59 -2.48 5.05 -12.86
C THR A 59 -2.57 3.53 -12.70
N GLN A 60 -1.86 2.96 -11.72
CA GLN A 60 -1.86 1.52 -11.46
C GLN A 60 -3.16 1.08 -10.78
N SER A 61 -3.61 -0.13 -11.11
CA SER A 61 -4.93 -0.63 -10.70
C SER A 61 -5.15 -0.70 -9.20
N ASP A 62 -4.16 -1.18 -8.42
CA ASP A 62 -4.28 -1.27 -6.96
C ASP A 62 -4.28 0.11 -6.31
N TYR A 63 -3.49 1.04 -6.84
CA TYR A 63 -3.48 2.44 -6.41
C TYR A 63 -4.85 3.10 -6.59
N GLN A 64 -5.54 2.83 -7.71
CA GLN A 64 -6.87 3.38 -8.00
C GLN A 64 -8.01 2.61 -7.34
N ALA A 65 -7.77 1.35 -6.94
CA ALA A 65 -8.77 0.49 -6.30
C ALA A 65 -9.05 0.86 -4.83
N ILE A 66 -8.20 1.67 -4.21
CA ILE A 66 -8.37 2.19 -2.84
C ILE A 66 -8.33 3.73 -2.84
N PRO A 67 -8.82 4.41 -1.77
CA PRO A 67 -8.82 5.86 -1.73
C PRO A 67 -7.41 6.44 -1.92
N ALA A 68 -7.25 7.41 -2.82
CA ALA A 68 -5.93 7.93 -3.19
C ALA A 68 -5.06 8.38 -2.02
N LYS A 69 -5.67 8.92 -0.95
CA LYS A 69 -4.95 9.29 0.29
C LYS A 69 -4.33 8.07 0.98
N VAL A 70 -5.01 6.93 0.99
CA VAL A 70 -4.51 5.67 1.55
C VAL A 70 -3.40 5.12 0.66
N SER A 71 -3.57 5.14 -0.66
CA SER A 71 -2.52 4.74 -1.62
C SER A 71 -1.24 5.55 -1.41
N GLN A 72 -1.36 6.87 -1.22
CA GLN A 72 -0.21 7.73 -0.91
C GLN A 72 0.47 7.34 0.41
N GLN A 73 -0.28 7.05 1.46
CA GLN A 73 0.27 6.60 2.75
C GLN A 73 1.01 5.27 2.65
N ILE A 74 0.60 4.38 1.75
CA ILE A 74 1.31 3.11 1.50
C ILE A 74 2.66 3.33 0.81
N LEU A 75 2.80 4.40 0.03
CA LEU A 75 4.02 4.72 -0.73
C LEU A 75 5.01 5.60 0.03
N MET A 76 4.58 6.27 1.11
CA MET A 76 5.45 7.10 1.97
C MET A 76 6.35 6.24 2.86
#